data_AF-A0AAE3LVV4-F1
#
_entry.id   AF-A0AAE3LVV4-F1
#
_cell.length_a   1.000
_cell.length_b   1.000
_cell.length_c   1.000
_cell.angle_alpha   90.00
_cell.angle_beta   90.00
_cell.angle_gamma   90.00
#
_symmetry.space_group_name_H-M   'P 1'
#
loop_
_entity.id
_entity.type
_entity.pdbx_description
1 polymer ?
#
loop_
_entity_poly.entity_id
_entity_poly.type
_entity_poly.pdbx_seq_one_letter_code
_entity_poly.pdbx_strand_id
1 'polypeptide(L)'
;IYGPSQPRMMGTNKRPASPDGKTIIPLQAHGVTLMSIGLMLDPAKAVVWRGPMLMGALQQMLTQVEWGELDVLLVDLPPGTGDVQLTLCQKTNLTGAVVVSTPQDVALIDARKAIDMFNTLNTPVLGLIENMSTYICPECGHEAHLFGHGGVEAEAATIGAPFLGALPLDLDTRLAGDAGTPIAAGDGPMAQAYATLAKRLIDGGMG
;
A
#
# COMPACT_ATOMS: atom_id res chain seq x y z
N ILE A 1 0.49 -1.61 7.83
CA ILE A 1 0.20 -1.53 9.30
C ILE A 1 0.80 -2.72 10.04
N TYR A 2 0.35 -3.94 9.76
CA TYR A 2 0.90 -5.17 10.36
C TYR A 2 1.41 -6.10 9.27
N GLY A 3 2.49 -6.83 9.56
CA GLY A 3 3.10 -7.77 8.64
C GLY A 3 4.62 -7.59 8.56
N PRO A 4 5.38 -8.68 8.39
CA PRO A 4 6.83 -8.61 8.24
C PRO A 4 7.27 -8.09 6.86
N SER A 5 6.32 -7.91 5.92
CA SER A 5 6.59 -7.51 4.55
C SER A 5 7.24 -6.14 4.45
N GLN A 6 6.69 -5.11 5.11
CA GLN A 6 7.22 -3.75 4.97
C GLN A 6 8.68 -3.61 5.45
N PRO A 7 9.07 -4.11 6.65
CA PRO A 7 10.48 -4.16 7.05
C PRO A 7 11.38 -4.87 6.03
N ARG A 8 10.91 -6.02 5.52
CA ARG A 8 11.67 -6.83 4.57
C ARG A 8 11.85 -6.11 3.24
N MET A 9 10.78 -5.60 2.65
CA MET A 9 10.78 -4.90 1.36
C MET A 9 11.56 -3.59 1.39
N MET A 10 11.62 -2.92 2.55
CA MET A 10 12.42 -1.72 2.74
C MET A 10 13.86 -2.02 3.17
N GLY A 11 14.24 -3.29 3.33
CA GLY A 11 15.61 -3.68 3.67
C GLY A 11 16.05 -3.25 5.07
N THR A 12 15.09 -3.08 5.99
CA THR A 12 15.36 -2.59 7.35
C THR A 12 14.71 -3.46 8.41
N ASN A 13 15.50 -3.83 9.41
CA ASN A 13 15.09 -4.68 10.54
C ASN A 13 15.48 -4.08 11.89
N LYS A 14 15.89 -2.80 11.91
CA LYS A 14 16.25 -2.12 13.15
C LYS A 14 14.99 -1.90 13.97
N ARG A 15 15.11 -2.05 15.30
CA ARG A 15 14.03 -1.66 16.20
C ARG A 15 14.02 -0.13 16.32
N PRO A 16 12.87 0.55 16.12
CA PRO A 16 12.74 1.99 16.32
C PRO A 16 13.14 2.40 17.74
N ALA A 17 13.81 3.54 17.86
CA ALA A 17 14.18 4.09 19.15
C ALA A 17 13.00 4.84 19.77
N SER A 18 12.94 4.83 21.11
CA SER A 18 12.03 5.68 21.87
C SER A 18 12.75 6.14 23.15
N PRO A 19 13.59 7.19 23.05
CA PRO A 19 14.46 7.62 24.15
C PRO A 19 13.70 8.02 25.42
N ASP A 20 12.49 8.57 25.26
CA ASP A 20 11.59 9.01 26.35
C ASP A 20 10.56 7.93 26.74
N GLY A 21 10.56 6.78 26.06
CA GLY A 21 9.57 5.71 26.23
C GLY A 21 8.15 6.06 25.78
N LYS A 22 7.95 7.20 25.10
CA LYS A 22 6.64 7.70 24.65
C LYS A 22 6.62 7.96 23.16
N THR A 23 7.64 8.65 22.65
CA THR A 23 7.77 9.06 21.25
C THR A 23 8.63 8.06 20.52
N ILE A 24 8.13 7.52 19.42
CA ILE A 24 8.85 6.59 18.55
C ILE A 24 9.49 7.38 17.43
N ILE A 25 10.81 7.24 17.31
CA ILE A 25 11.57 7.78 16.19
C ILE A 25 11.47 6.76 15.03
N PRO A 26 10.81 7.11 13.91
CA PRO A 26 10.66 6.20 12.77
C PRO A 26 12.01 5.93 12.10
N LEU A 27 12.04 4.91 11.23
CA LEU A 27 13.23 4.61 10.44
C LEU A 27 13.17 5.34 9.11
N GLN A 28 14.31 5.44 8.44
CA GLN A 28 14.40 5.89 7.06
C GLN A 28 15.08 4.82 6.20
N ALA A 29 14.52 4.58 5.02
CA ALA A 29 15.11 3.73 3.99
C ALA A 29 14.66 4.23 2.62
N HIS A 30 15.57 4.22 1.64
CA HIS A 30 15.27 4.62 0.25
C HIS A 30 14.64 6.02 0.13
N GLY A 31 15.00 6.95 1.02
CA GLY A 31 14.44 8.31 1.06
C GLY A 31 13.04 8.40 1.69
N VAL A 32 12.50 7.31 2.24
CA VAL A 32 11.15 7.26 2.84
C VAL A 32 11.25 7.09 4.36
N THR A 33 10.54 7.94 5.10
CA THR A 33 10.28 7.74 6.54
C THR A 33 9.24 6.65 6.71
N LEU A 34 9.56 5.60 7.48
CA LEU A 34 8.73 4.41 7.60
C LEU A 34 8.59 3.93 9.05
N MET A 35 7.39 3.43 9.35
CA MET A 35 7.10 2.72 10.58
C MET A 35 6.25 1.50 10.27
N SER A 36 6.56 0.38 10.90
CA SER A 36 5.76 -0.84 10.83
C SER A 36 5.76 -1.50 12.19
N ILE A 37 4.62 -2.05 12.60
CA ILE A 37 4.55 -2.82 13.83
C ILE A 37 5.48 -4.05 13.76
N GLY A 38 5.74 -4.57 12.55
CA GLY A 38 6.71 -5.66 12.33
C GLY A 38 8.12 -5.34 12.82
N LEU A 39 8.51 -4.05 12.95
CA LEU A 39 9.81 -3.65 13.50
C LEU A 39 9.89 -3.72 15.03
N MET A 40 8.74 -3.79 15.70
CA MET A 40 8.64 -3.88 17.16
C MET A 40 8.42 -5.31 17.65
N LEU A 41 8.19 -6.25 16.72
CA LEU A 41 7.94 -7.65 17.00
C LEU A 41 9.18 -8.49 16.76
N ASP A 42 9.25 -9.60 17.50
CA ASP A 42 10.22 -10.65 17.25
C ASP A 42 9.81 -11.43 15.98
N PRO A 43 10.62 -11.45 14.92
CA PRO A 43 10.26 -12.10 13.65
C PRO A 43 10.09 -13.62 13.79
N ALA A 44 10.65 -14.25 14.83
CA ALA A 44 10.49 -15.68 15.08
C ALA A 44 9.16 -16.03 15.76
N LYS A 45 8.39 -15.03 16.22
CA LYS A 45 7.17 -15.25 16.99
C LYS A 45 5.93 -14.92 16.18
N ALA A 46 5.05 -15.90 16.04
CA ALA A 46 3.71 -15.67 15.56
C ALA A 46 2.94 -14.84 16.60
N VAL A 47 2.46 -13.66 16.19
CA VAL A 47 1.60 -12.81 17.02
C VAL A 47 0.17 -12.93 16.51
N VAL A 48 -0.74 -13.39 17.38
CA VAL A 48 -2.17 -13.39 17.08
C VAL A 48 -2.71 -11.99 17.31
N TRP A 49 -3.01 -11.30 16.22
CA TRP A 49 -3.59 -9.96 16.24
C TRP A 49 -5.06 -10.01 16.67
N ARG A 50 -5.35 -9.47 17.86
CA ARG A 50 -6.73 -9.22 18.30
C ARG A 50 -7.13 -7.79 17.93
N GLY A 51 -8.41 -7.56 17.64
CA GLY A 51 -8.96 -6.26 17.24
C GLY A 51 -8.46 -5.08 18.08
N PRO A 52 -8.59 -5.11 19.43
CA PRO A 52 -8.11 -4.01 20.28
C PRO A 52 -6.61 -3.73 20.18
N MET A 53 -5.78 -4.76 19.94
CA MET A 53 -4.34 -4.58 19.78
C MET A 53 -4.02 -3.85 18.48
N LEU A 54 -4.72 -4.20 17.39
CA LEU A 54 -4.57 -3.51 16.11
C LEU A 54 -4.98 -2.05 16.20
N MET A 55 -6.08 -1.76 16.90
CA MET A 55 -6.53 -0.38 17.09
C MET A 55 -5.54 0.43 17.92
N GLY A 56 -5.05 -0.13 19.02
CA GLY A 56 -4.04 0.51 19.87
C GLY A 56 -2.74 0.77 19.11
N ALA A 57 -2.27 -0.21 18.31
CA ALA A 57 -1.07 -0.05 17.51
C ALA A 57 -1.24 0.99 16.40
N LEU A 58 -2.40 1.03 15.73
CA LEU A 58 -2.72 2.07 14.77
C LEU A 58 -2.71 3.46 15.42
N GLN A 59 -3.39 3.61 16.56
CA GLN A 59 -3.45 4.87 17.29
C GLN A 59 -2.06 5.32 17.76
N GLN A 60 -1.22 4.39 18.21
CA GLN A 60 0.17 4.65 18.55
C GLN A 60 0.97 5.11 17.33
N MET A 61 0.83 4.46 16.18
CA MET A 61 1.52 4.90 14.95
C MET A 61 1.09 6.30 14.49
N LEU A 62 -0.17 6.67 14.71
CA LEU A 62 -0.69 7.97 14.32
C LEU A 62 -0.31 9.10 15.29
N THR A 63 -0.20 8.81 16.59
CA THR A 63 -0.08 9.86 17.62
C THR A 63 1.25 9.88 18.36
N GLN A 64 2.03 8.80 18.30
CA GLN A 64 3.27 8.64 19.07
C GLN A 64 4.50 8.46 18.19
N VAL A 65 4.36 8.47 16.86
CA VAL A 65 5.51 8.45 15.95
C VAL A 65 5.86 9.87 15.54
N GLU A 66 7.13 10.22 15.65
CA GLU A 66 7.67 11.50 15.19
C GLU A 66 7.88 11.47 13.67
N TRP A 67 6.79 11.60 12.92
CA TRP A 67 6.80 11.57 11.46
C TRP A 67 7.57 12.73 10.81
N GLY A 68 7.74 13.84 11.54
CA GLY A 68 8.33 15.08 11.03
C GLY A 68 7.41 15.80 10.04
N GLU A 69 7.99 16.64 9.20
CA GLU A 69 7.28 17.25 8.07
C GLU A 69 7.21 16.25 6.92
N LEU A 70 6.00 16.00 6.42
CA LEU A 70 5.73 15.10 5.31
C LEU A 70 4.79 15.77 4.32
N ASP A 71 5.07 15.63 3.02
CA ASP A 71 4.11 15.98 1.97
C ASP A 71 2.95 14.96 1.92
N VAL A 72 3.28 13.68 2.12
CA VAL A 72 2.33 12.55 2.04
C VAL A 72 2.66 11.50 3.10
N LEU A 73 1.63 11.00 3.80
CA LEU A 73 1.72 9.83 4.66
C LEU A 73 0.88 8.69 4.07
N LEU A 74 1.54 7.66 3.53
CA LEU A 74 0.88 6.47 3.02
C LEU A 74 0.63 5.46 4.15
N VAL A 75 -0.63 5.02 4.29
CA VAL A 75 -1.01 3.99 5.26
C VAL A 75 -1.37 2.70 4.53
N ASP A 76 -0.49 1.71 4.63
CA ASP A 76 -0.72 0.36 4.11
C ASP A 76 -1.74 -0.38 5.00
N LEU A 77 -2.98 -0.45 4.52
CA LEU A 77 -4.09 -1.09 5.21
C LEU A 77 -4.05 -2.61 5.01
N PRO A 78 -4.45 -3.40 6.02
CA PRO A 78 -4.70 -4.81 5.80
C PRO A 78 -5.81 -5.03 4.76
N PRO A 79 -5.85 -6.20 4.10
CA PRO A 79 -6.89 -6.48 3.13
C PRO A 79 -8.29 -6.52 3.77
N GLY A 80 -9.32 -6.29 2.96
CA GLY A 80 -10.73 -6.32 3.35
C GLY A 80 -11.29 -4.98 3.84
N THR A 81 -12.41 -5.06 4.55
CA THR A 81 -13.21 -3.91 5.03
C THR A 81 -13.43 -3.97 6.55
N GLY A 82 -12.35 -4.22 7.29
CA GLY A 82 -12.40 -4.47 8.73
C GLY A 82 -12.36 -3.21 9.60
N ASP A 83 -12.33 -3.43 10.92
CA ASP A 83 -12.33 -2.36 11.93
C ASP A 83 -11.12 -1.41 11.85
N VAL A 84 -10.00 -1.86 11.26
CA VAL A 84 -8.79 -1.03 11.11
C VAL A 84 -9.06 0.14 10.17
N GLN A 85 -9.68 -0.14 9.03
CA GLN A 85 -10.04 0.86 8.03
C GLN A 85 -11.07 1.83 8.58
N LEU A 86 -12.12 1.31 9.25
CA LEU A 86 -13.13 2.12 9.94
C LEU A 86 -12.49 3.07 10.96
N THR A 87 -11.63 2.52 11.82
CA THR A 87 -10.98 3.30 12.87
C THR A 87 -10.05 4.36 12.30
N LEU A 88 -9.30 4.05 11.24
CA LEU A 88 -8.47 5.05 10.57
C LEU A 88 -9.31 6.22 10.07
N CYS A 89 -10.40 5.95 9.35
CA CYS A 89 -11.29 6.98 8.81
C CYS A 89 -11.98 7.78 9.93
N GLN A 90 -12.29 7.16 11.08
CA GLN A 90 -12.95 7.84 12.20
C GLN A 90 -11.99 8.65 13.08
N LYS A 91 -10.72 8.24 13.17
CA LYS A 91 -9.72 8.87 14.06
C LYS A 91 -8.87 9.91 13.36
N THR A 92 -8.88 9.94 12.03
CA THR A 92 -8.03 10.84 11.24
C THR A 92 -8.84 11.47 10.11
N ASN A 93 -8.39 12.64 9.66
CA ASN A 93 -8.94 13.25 8.46
C ASN A 93 -8.15 12.72 7.25
N LEU A 94 -8.69 11.70 6.59
CA LEU A 94 -8.05 11.11 5.41
C LEU A 94 -8.29 11.97 4.18
N THR A 95 -7.21 12.26 3.44
CA THR A 95 -7.30 12.91 2.13
C THR A 95 -8.03 12.02 1.13
N GLY A 96 -7.84 10.70 1.21
CA GLY A 96 -8.53 9.73 0.38
C GLY A 96 -7.88 8.35 0.40
N ALA A 97 -8.38 7.46 -0.46
CA ALA A 97 -7.93 6.08 -0.59
C ALA A 97 -7.51 5.74 -2.02
N VAL A 98 -6.45 4.94 -2.16
CA VAL A 98 -6.07 4.29 -3.41
C VAL A 98 -6.42 2.82 -3.31
N VAL A 99 -7.15 2.29 -4.29
CA VAL A 99 -7.60 0.89 -4.29
C VAL A 99 -6.77 0.11 -5.31
N VAL A 100 -6.14 -0.98 -4.85
CA VAL A 100 -5.33 -1.87 -5.68
C VAL A 100 -6.07 -3.19 -5.81
N SER A 101 -6.26 -3.68 -7.03
CA SER A 101 -6.86 -4.99 -7.30
C SER A 101 -6.21 -5.64 -8.51
N THR A 102 -6.38 -6.94 -8.64
CA THR A 102 -6.14 -7.68 -9.88
C THR A 102 -7.40 -7.68 -10.77
N PRO A 103 -7.28 -7.93 -12.08
CA PRO A 103 -8.39 -7.77 -13.04
C PRO A 103 -9.55 -8.76 -12.89
N GLN A 104 -9.36 -9.92 -12.24
CA GLN A 104 -10.41 -10.92 -12.13
C GLN A 104 -11.61 -10.46 -11.29
N ASP A 105 -12.80 -10.89 -11.69
CA ASP A 105 -14.06 -10.59 -11.00
C ASP A 105 -14.03 -10.90 -9.50
N VAL A 106 -13.40 -12.00 -9.12
CA VAL A 106 -13.30 -12.42 -7.71
C VAL A 106 -12.55 -11.39 -6.87
N ALA A 107 -11.47 -10.80 -7.40
CA ALA A 107 -10.71 -9.76 -6.70
C ALA A 107 -11.48 -8.43 -6.66
N LEU A 108 -12.19 -8.11 -7.75
CA LEU A 108 -13.02 -6.92 -7.84
C LEU A 108 -14.16 -6.91 -6.82
N ILE A 109 -14.67 -8.07 -6.39
CA ILE A 109 -15.70 -8.13 -5.32
C ILE A 109 -15.19 -7.47 -4.04
N ASP A 110 -13.94 -7.71 -3.65
CA ASP A 110 -13.38 -7.14 -2.42
C ASP A 110 -13.01 -5.67 -2.61
N ALA A 111 -12.53 -5.28 -3.80
CA ALA A 111 -12.29 -3.88 -4.15
C ALA A 111 -13.59 -3.05 -4.06
N ARG A 112 -14.71 -3.56 -4.60
CA ARG A 112 -16.04 -2.92 -4.55
C ARG A 112 -16.51 -2.68 -3.12
N LYS A 113 -16.34 -3.67 -2.24
CA LYS A 113 -16.68 -3.51 -0.81
C LYS A 113 -15.83 -2.43 -0.15
N ALA A 114 -14.53 -2.38 -0.46
CA ALA A 114 -13.64 -1.35 0.08
C ALA A 114 -14.06 0.06 -0.40
N ILE A 115 -14.41 0.20 -1.67
CA ILE A 115 -14.91 1.45 -2.26
C ILE A 115 -16.21 1.89 -1.55
N ASP A 116 -17.17 0.98 -1.40
CA ASP A 116 -18.45 1.25 -0.71
C ASP A 116 -18.24 1.70 0.75
N MET A 117 -17.32 1.04 1.46
CA MET A 117 -16.94 1.42 2.81
C MET A 117 -16.34 2.84 2.85
N PHE A 118 -15.40 3.18 1.97
CA PHE A 118 -14.82 4.52 1.91
C PHE A 118 -15.87 5.60 1.58
N ASN A 119 -16.77 5.32 0.64
CA ASN A 119 -17.88 6.20 0.31
C ASN A 119 -18.80 6.44 1.50
N THR A 120 -19.15 5.37 2.24
CA THR A 120 -19.98 5.47 3.46
C THR A 120 -19.32 6.33 4.54
N LEU A 121 -17.98 6.33 4.60
CA LEU A 121 -17.19 7.12 5.54
C LEU A 121 -16.79 8.49 4.98
N ASN A 122 -17.34 8.89 3.83
CA ASN A 122 -17.01 10.14 3.13
C ASN A 122 -15.51 10.31 2.84
N THR A 123 -14.79 9.20 2.64
CA THR A 123 -13.39 9.21 2.21
C THR A 123 -13.34 9.05 0.69
N PRO A 124 -12.78 10.01 -0.06
CA PRO A 124 -12.78 9.94 -1.51
C PRO A 124 -11.80 8.87 -2.02
N VAL A 125 -12.18 8.17 -3.07
CA VAL A 125 -11.28 7.26 -3.80
C VAL A 125 -10.48 8.08 -4.80
N LEU A 126 -9.18 8.25 -4.53
CA LEU A 126 -8.24 9.04 -5.34
C LEU A 126 -7.82 8.31 -6.62
N GLY A 127 -7.97 6.99 -6.64
CA GLY A 127 -7.88 6.23 -7.87
C GLY A 127 -7.69 4.73 -7.66
N LEU A 128 -7.78 4.01 -8.76
CA LEU A 128 -7.66 2.56 -8.83
C LEU A 128 -6.40 2.16 -9.59
N ILE A 129 -5.73 1.10 -9.13
CA ILE A 129 -4.55 0.50 -9.76
C ILE A 129 -4.85 -0.96 -10.08
N GLU A 130 -4.63 -1.35 -11.34
CA GLU A 130 -4.69 -2.75 -11.76
C GLU A 130 -3.31 -3.39 -11.57
N ASN A 131 -3.18 -4.31 -10.61
CA ASN A 131 -1.96 -5.07 -10.41
C ASN A 131 -2.02 -6.40 -11.17
N MET A 132 -0.85 -6.92 -11.57
CA MET A 132 -0.71 -8.20 -12.29
C MET A 132 -1.59 -8.29 -13.56
N SER A 133 -1.69 -7.18 -14.29
CA SER A 133 -2.55 -7.02 -15.48
C SER A 133 -2.12 -7.86 -16.69
N THR A 134 -0.83 -8.07 -16.84
CA THR A 134 -0.22 -8.80 -17.97
C THR A 134 1.00 -9.57 -17.49
N TYR A 135 1.34 -10.65 -18.17
CA TYR A 135 2.61 -11.35 -18.02
C TYR A 135 3.31 -11.39 -19.38
N ILE A 136 4.56 -10.93 -19.42
CA ILE A 136 5.38 -10.97 -20.64
C ILE A 136 6.41 -12.07 -20.46
N CYS A 137 6.34 -13.11 -21.29
CA CYS A 137 7.30 -14.20 -21.25
C CYS A 137 8.71 -13.67 -21.57
N PRO A 138 9.70 -13.81 -20.67
CA PRO A 138 11.04 -13.28 -20.89
C PRO A 138 11.80 -14.01 -22.01
N GLU A 139 11.37 -15.23 -22.38
CA GLU A 139 12.04 -16.04 -23.40
C GLU A 139 11.54 -15.76 -24.82
N CYS A 140 10.24 -15.49 -24.99
CA CYS A 140 9.62 -15.35 -26.32
C CYS A 140 8.84 -14.05 -26.54
N GLY A 141 8.69 -13.20 -25.51
CA GLY A 141 7.94 -11.95 -25.58
C GLY A 141 6.42 -12.11 -25.66
N HIS A 142 5.90 -13.34 -25.53
CA HIS A 142 4.45 -13.58 -25.53
C HIS A 142 3.80 -12.89 -24.33
N GLU A 143 2.78 -12.08 -24.62
CA GLU A 143 1.93 -11.44 -23.61
C GLU A 143 0.74 -12.34 -23.27
N ALA A 144 0.53 -12.59 -21.99
CA ALA A 144 -0.59 -13.36 -21.47
C ALA A 144 -1.31 -12.62 -20.34
N HIS A 145 -2.63 -12.64 -20.36
CA HIS A 145 -3.49 -12.07 -19.32
C HIS A 145 -3.90 -13.15 -18.33
N LEU A 146 -2.95 -13.62 -17.51
CA LEU A 146 -3.15 -14.76 -16.59
C LEU A 146 -4.33 -14.59 -15.63
N PHE A 147 -4.67 -13.33 -15.34
CA PHE A 147 -5.65 -12.92 -14.36
C PHE A 147 -6.86 -12.19 -14.98
N GLY A 148 -6.93 -12.13 -16.32
CA GLY A 148 -7.80 -11.20 -17.03
C GLY A 148 -7.10 -9.85 -17.28
N HIS A 149 -7.83 -8.89 -17.85
CA HIS A 149 -7.31 -7.55 -18.16
C HIS A 149 -8.44 -6.52 -18.18
N GLY A 150 -8.15 -5.31 -17.69
CA GLY A 150 -9.04 -4.15 -17.81
C GLY A 150 -10.23 -4.16 -16.85
N GLY A 151 -10.31 -5.15 -15.95
CA GLY A 151 -11.40 -5.26 -14.97
C GLY A 151 -11.42 -4.09 -13.99
N VAL A 152 -10.24 -3.63 -13.57
CA VAL A 152 -10.12 -2.48 -12.64
C VAL A 152 -10.34 -1.16 -13.36
N GLU A 153 -9.89 -1.03 -14.61
CA GLU A 153 -10.15 0.16 -15.44
C GLU A 153 -11.66 0.33 -15.71
N ALA A 154 -12.35 -0.76 -16.05
CA ALA A 154 -13.80 -0.75 -16.24
C ALA A 154 -14.55 -0.40 -14.95
N GLU A 155 -14.09 -0.91 -13.80
CA GLU A 155 -14.65 -0.56 -12.50
C GLU A 155 -14.45 0.93 -12.18
N ALA A 156 -13.25 1.47 -12.40
CA ALA A 156 -12.94 2.88 -12.20
C ALA A 156 -13.87 3.77 -13.03
N ALA A 157 -14.08 3.41 -14.31
CA ALA A 157 -15.01 4.12 -15.18
C ALA A 157 -16.47 4.03 -14.69
N THR A 158 -16.89 2.87 -14.19
CA THR A 158 -18.26 2.64 -13.69
C THR A 158 -18.58 3.52 -12.49
N ILE A 159 -17.63 3.69 -11.58
CA ILE A 159 -17.81 4.50 -10.36
C ILE A 159 -17.39 5.97 -10.53
N GLY A 160 -16.87 6.35 -11.70
CA GLY A 160 -16.36 7.69 -11.98
C GLY A 160 -15.09 8.06 -11.21
N ALA A 161 -14.28 7.08 -10.82
CA ALA A 161 -13.00 7.30 -10.12
C ALA A 161 -11.82 7.29 -11.12
N PRO A 162 -10.69 7.96 -10.78
CA PRO A 162 -9.50 7.93 -11.63
C PRO A 162 -8.90 6.53 -11.77
N PHE A 163 -8.57 6.12 -13.00
CA PHE A 163 -7.71 4.97 -13.23
C PHE A 163 -6.25 5.42 -13.26
N LEU A 164 -5.47 5.03 -12.25
CA LEU A 164 -4.07 5.44 -12.14
C LEU A 164 -3.19 4.66 -13.10
N GLY A 165 -3.52 3.40 -13.38
CA GLY A 165 -2.84 2.58 -14.39
C GLY A 165 -2.77 1.11 -14.02
N ALA A 166 -2.12 0.36 -14.91
CA ALA A 166 -1.92 -1.08 -14.79
C ALA A 166 -0.44 -1.41 -14.64
N LEU A 167 -0.11 -2.40 -13.81
CA LEU A 167 1.23 -2.95 -13.64
C LEU A 167 1.24 -4.41 -14.09
N PRO A 168 2.27 -4.84 -14.84
CA PRO A 168 2.43 -6.25 -15.20
C PRO A 168 2.85 -7.09 -14.00
N LEU A 169 2.66 -8.40 -14.12
CA LEU A 169 3.31 -9.39 -13.27
C LEU A 169 4.79 -9.45 -13.66
N ASP A 170 5.63 -8.96 -12.76
CA ASP A 170 7.06 -8.75 -13.02
C ASP A 170 7.95 -9.47 -12.00
N LEU A 171 8.93 -10.22 -12.50
CA LEU A 171 9.85 -11.00 -11.67
C LEU A 171 10.83 -10.10 -10.91
N ASP A 172 11.30 -9.03 -11.55
CA ASP A 172 12.28 -8.12 -10.96
C ASP A 172 11.68 -7.37 -9.78
N THR A 173 10.41 -6.98 -9.86
CA THR A 173 9.64 -6.39 -8.76
C THR A 173 9.62 -7.32 -7.54
N ARG A 174 9.36 -8.62 -7.75
CA ARG A 174 9.37 -9.63 -6.68
C ARG A 174 10.77 -9.80 -6.08
N LEU A 175 11.79 -9.92 -6.93
CA LEU A 175 13.19 -10.09 -6.49
C LEU A 175 13.70 -8.88 -5.70
N ALA A 176 13.40 -7.67 -6.18
CA ALA A 176 13.76 -6.40 -5.58
C ALA A 176 13.13 -6.24 -4.19
N GLY A 177 11.83 -6.56 -4.07
CA GLY A 177 11.12 -6.59 -2.78
C GLY A 177 11.74 -7.60 -1.80
N ASP A 178 12.06 -8.82 -2.26
CA ASP A 178 12.72 -9.82 -1.41
C ASP A 178 14.13 -9.41 -0.97
N ALA A 179 14.85 -8.67 -1.82
CA ALA A 179 16.18 -8.14 -1.56
C ALA A 179 16.17 -6.89 -0.65
N GLY A 180 15.00 -6.29 -0.41
CA GLY A 180 14.84 -5.11 0.44
C GLY A 180 15.20 -3.79 -0.24
N THR A 181 15.24 -3.76 -1.57
CA THR A 181 15.40 -2.54 -2.37
C THR A 181 14.25 -2.48 -3.35
N PRO A 182 13.17 -1.72 -3.07
CA PRO A 182 11.99 -1.68 -3.93
C PRO A 182 12.37 -1.31 -5.37
N ILE A 183 11.75 -1.97 -6.36
CA ILE A 183 12.03 -1.69 -7.78
C ILE A 183 11.81 -0.22 -8.15
N ALA A 184 10.86 0.44 -7.48
CA ALA A 184 10.54 1.86 -7.65
C ALA A 184 11.67 2.81 -7.20
N ALA A 185 12.62 2.35 -6.40
CA ALA A 185 13.80 3.12 -6.00
C ALA A 185 14.96 3.02 -6.99
N GLY A 186 14.86 2.14 -7.98
CA GLY A 186 15.86 1.94 -9.02
C GLY A 186 15.50 2.65 -10.33
N ASP A 187 16.13 2.18 -11.40
CA ASP A 187 15.90 2.63 -12.77
C ASP A 187 15.21 1.52 -13.59
N GLY A 188 14.68 1.90 -14.75
CA GLY A 188 14.14 0.97 -15.74
C GLY A 188 12.62 1.00 -15.89
N PRO A 189 12.06 0.14 -16.75
CA PRO A 189 10.66 0.22 -17.16
C PRO A 189 9.67 0.12 -15.99
N MET A 190 9.93 -0.79 -15.04
CA MET A 190 9.05 -0.96 -13.88
C MET A 190 9.16 0.20 -12.88
N ALA A 191 10.36 0.72 -12.63
CA ALA A 191 10.52 1.93 -11.82
C ALA A 191 9.75 3.12 -12.43
N GLN A 192 9.84 3.28 -13.75
CA GLN A 192 9.11 4.31 -14.51
C GLN A 192 7.59 4.10 -14.47
N ALA A 193 7.12 2.85 -14.48
CA ALA A 193 5.70 2.53 -14.34
C ALA A 193 5.18 3.01 -12.97
N TYR A 194 5.87 2.69 -11.87
CA TYR A 194 5.53 3.20 -10.54
C TYR A 194 5.61 4.73 -10.45
N ALA A 195 6.64 5.36 -11.04
CA ALA A 195 6.75 6.82 -11.08
C ALA A 195 5.58 7.47 -11.84
N THR A 196 5.10 6.84 -12.92
CA THR A 196 3.95 7.30 -13.68
C THR A 196 2.66 7.21 -12.86
N LEU A 197 2.45 6.13 -12.10
CA LEU A 197 1.32 6.01 -11.18
C LEU A 197 1.36 7.11 -10.12
N ALA A 198 2.53 7.31 -9.49
CA ALA A 198 2.71 8.35 -8.46
C ALA A 198 2.44 9.75 -9.04
N LYS A 199 2.96 10.04 -10.24
CA LYS A 199 2.70 11.31 -10.92
C LYS A 199 1.21 11.54 -11.19
N ARG A 200 0.49 10.54 -11.71
CA ARG A 200 -0.96 10.64 -11.94
C ARG A 200 -1.73 10.88 -10.66
N LEU A 201 -1.33 10.24 -9.57
CA LEU A 201 -1.93 10.44 -8.26
C LEU A 201 -1.71 11.87 -7.74
N ILE A 202 -0.50 12.41 -7.88
CA ILE A 202 -0.16 13.79 -7.50
C ILE A 202 -0.94 14.80 -8.36
N ASP A 203 -0.87 14.63 -9.69
CA ASP A 203 -1.55 15.50 -10.67
C ASP A 203 -3.08 15.44 -10.52
N GLY A 204 -3.62 14.36 -9.96
CA GLY A 204 -5.04 14.14 -9.67
C GLY A 204 -5.59 14.92 -8.47
N GLY A 205 -4.79 15.77 -7.82
CA GLY A 205 -5.24 16.65 -6.74
C GLY A 205 -4.77 16.28 -5.34
N MET A 206 -3.67 15.52 -5.21
CA MET A 206 -2.96 15.37 -3.92
C MET A 206 -1.93 16.49 -3.65
N GLY A 207 -1.92 17.55 -4.46
CA GLY A 207 -1.01 18.71 -4.34
C GLY A 207 -1.65 19.92 -3.69
#